data_AF-A0A430SBJ2-F1
#
_entry.id   AF-A0A430SBJ2-F1
#
_cell.length_a   1.000
_cell.length_b   1.000
_cell.length_c   1.000
_cell.angle_alpha   90.00
_cell.angle_beta   90.00
_cell.angle_gamma   90.00
#
_symmetry.space_group_name_H-M   'P 1'
#
loop_
_entity.id
_entity.type
_entity.pdbx_description
1 polymer ?
#
loop_
_entity_poly.entity_id
_entity_poly.type
_entity_poly.pdbx_seq_one_letter_code
_entity_poly.pdbx_strand_id
1 'polypeptide(L)'
;MRLALAHLGRQESLPRLLKILVPLVHQAREEGALALLLPELVLGRQGEEDLPQALEALAGESRMRVVAGYLAQGPRNRLGVFPQGPFYDKVHPFLALGEEGDEGVEPGEGPVVWEFQGRRFGLALCYDLDFPELFRSYALMGVEAFLVGSAWPGEYGELLLVLARARAAENQAYLLLANRADTGSPSFAVAPDGHLLGLKDEEGLLLFDLDFAFLEAYRTRYPILRHRRPEAYRL
;
A
#
# COMPACT_ATOMS: atom_id res chain seq x y z
N MET A 1 -12.18 -0.12 -11.95
CA MET A 1 -12.36 0.51 -10.62
C MET A 1 -11.23 1.51 -10.44
N ARG A 2 -11.53 2.79 -10.18
CA ARG A 2 -10.50 3.82 -10.06
C ARG A 2 -10.04 4.00 -8.63
N LEU A 3 -8.73 4.02 -8.42
CA LEU A 3 -8.08 4.31 -7.14
C LEU A 3 -7.00 5.39 -7.35
N ALA A 4 -6.54 6.01 -6.27
CA ALA A 4 -5.51 7.04 -6.29
C ALA A 4 -4.38 6.71 -5.30
N LEU A 5 -3.15 7.10 -5.64
CA LEU A 5 -2.00 7.13 -4.74
C LEU A 5 -1.63 8.58 -4.48
N ALA A 6 -1.30 8.92 -3.24
CA ALA A 6 -0.60 10.16 -2.92
C ALA A 6 0.90 9.90 -2.92
N HIS A 7 1.64 10.61 -3.77
CA HIS A 7 3.08 10.77 -3.62
C HIS A 7 3.31 12.03 -2.77
N LEU A 8 3.55 11.84 -1.48
CA LEU A 8 3.58 12.92 -0.49
C LEU A 8 4.77 12.69 0.46
N GLY A 9 5.55 13.73 0.75
CA GLY A 9 6.61 13.65 1.75
C GLY A 9 6.07 13.55 3.18
N ARG A 10 6.93 13.16 4.13
CA ARG A 10 6.61 13.19 5.56
C ARG A 10 6.18 14.60 5.99
N GLN A 11 5.13 14.67 6.81
CA GLN A 11 4.65 15.92 7.41
C GLN A 11 5.09 16.04 8.87
N GLU A 12 5.29 17.28 9.31
CA GLU A 12 5.80 17.60 10.66
C GLU A 12 4.70 17.56 11.74
N SER A 13 3.43 17.62 11.35
CA SER A 13 2.30 17.60 12.27
C SER A 13 0.98 17.28 11.58
N LEU A 14 -0.02 16.81 12.34
CA LEU A 14 -1.36 16.55 11.84
C LEU A 14 -2.02 17.77 11.18
N PRO A 15 -1.98 19.01 11.73
CA PRO A 15 -2.53 20.17 11.04
C PRO A 15 -1.91 20.44 9.67
N ARG A 16 -0.59 20.21 9.52
CA ARG A 16 0.07 20.34 8.21
C ARG A 16 -0.33 19.22 7.26
N LEU A 17 -0.39 17.99 7.75
CA LEU A 17 -0.87 16.84 6.98
C LEU A 17 -2.28 17.10 6.45
N LEU A 18 -3.23 17.49 7.30
CA LEU A 18 -4.62 17.75 6.89
C LEU A 18 -4.72 18.88 5.88
N LYS A 19 -3.93 19.95 6.02
CA LYS A 19 -3.90 21.07 5.06
C LYS A 19 -3.56 20.61 3.64
N ILE A 20 -2.72 19.58 3.50
CA ILE A 20 -2.32 19.03 2.20
C ILE A 20 -3.25 17.89 1.76
N LEU A 21 -3.61 17.02 2.70
CA LEU A 21 -4.37 15.80 2.42
C LEU A 21 -5.83 16.10 2.04
N VAL A 22 -6.47 17.10 2.66
CA VAL A 22 -7.86 17.47 2.35
C VAL A 22 -8.03 17.82 0.86
N PRO A 23 -7.26 18.75 0.26
CA PRO A 23 -7.31 19.00 -1.18
C PRO A 23 -7.08 17.76 -2.04
N LEU A 24 -6.11 16.90 -1.68
CA LEU A 24 -5.79 15.68 -2.43
C LEU A 24 -6.95 14.68 -2.41
N VAL A 25 -7.62 14.51 -1.26
CA VAL A 25 -8.80 13.66 -1.15
C VAL A 25 -9.95 14.21 -2.02
N HIS A 26 -10.19 15.52 -2.00
CA HIS A 26 -11.21 16.13 -2.86
C HIS A 26 -10.90 15.95 -4.35
N GLN A 27 -9.67 16.22 -4.75
CA GLN A 27 -9.23 16.04 -6.14
C GLN A 27 -9.37 14.57 -6.58
N ALA A 28 -8.92 13.61 -5.76
CA ALA A 28 -9.04 12.18 -6.06
C ALA A 28 -10.51 11.78 -6.26
N ARG A 29 -11.42 12.31 -5.42
CA ARG A 29 -12.85 12.06 -5.54
C ARG A 29 -13.45 12.64 -6.81
N GLU A 30 -13.10 13.89 -7.15
CA GLU A 30 -13.60 14.57 -8.36
C GLU A 30 -13.19 13.81 -9.63
N GLU A 31 -12.00 13.22 -9.62
CA GLU A 31 -11.48 12.36 -10.68
C GLU A 31 -12.05 10.92 -10.65
N GLY A 32 -12.97 10.63 -9.71
CA GLY A 32 -13.72 9.38 -9.63
C GLY A 32 -13.03 8.25 -8.86
N ALA A 33 -11.94 8.51 -8.14
CA ALA A 33 -11.31 7.49 -7.30
C ALA A 33 -12.20 7.12 -6.10
N LEU A 34 -12.20 5.83 -5.75
CA LEU A 34 -12.96 5.32 -4.61
C LEU A 34 -12.13 5.21 -3.33
N ALA A 35 -10.80 5.09 -3.46
CA ALA A 35 -9.86 5.10 -2.35
C ALA A 35 -8.60 5.89 -2.70
N LEU A 36 -7.99 6.50 -1.68
CA LEU A 36 -6.68 7.14 -1.71
C LEU A 36 -5.72 6.38 -0.80
N LEU A 37 -4.64 5.85 -1.36
CA LEU A 37 -3.54 5.25 -0.61
C LEU A 37 -2.46 6.30 -0.32
N LEU A 38 -2.09 6.44 0.95
CA LEU A 38 -0.99 7.28 1.41
C LEU A 38 0.28 6.46 1.65
N PRO A 39 1.45 7.11 1.67
CA PRO A 39 2.71 6.46 2.00
C PRO A 39 2.79 5.91 3.43
N GLU A 40 3.88 5.18 3.69
CA GLU A 40 4.24 4.71 5.03
C GLU A 40 4.66 5.88 5.93
N LEU A 41 4.29 5.81 7.22
CA LEU A 41 4.70 6.77 8.26
C LEU A 41 4.52 8.24 7.83
N VAL A 42 3.28 8.66 7.54
CA VAL A 42 2.97 10.01 7.02
C VAL A 42 3.39 11.17 7.94
N LEU A 43 3.48 10.94 9.26
CA LEU A 43 4.03 11.87 10.26
C LEU A 43 5.43 11.44 10.78
N GLY A 44 6.04 10.45 10.13
CA GLY A 44 7.26 9.81 10.60
C GLY A 44 7.02 8.92 11.82
N ARG A 45 8.07 8.75 12.62
CA ARG A 45 8.06 7.98 13.88
C ARG A 45 7.52 8.79 15.07
N GLN A 46 7.02 9.99 14.83
CA GLN A 46 6.30 10.77 15.82
C GLN A 46 4.84 10.34 15.73
N GLY A 47 4.42 9.47 16.65
CA GLY A 47 3.01 9.12 16.76
C GLY A 47 2.20 10.36 17.16
N GLU A 48 1.05 10.55 16.51
CA GLU A 48 0.05 11.51 16.96
C GLU A 48 -1.23 10.75 17.32
N GLU A 49 -1.67 10.89 18.57
CA GLU A 49 -2.80 10.12 19.12
C GLU A 49 -4.11 10.38 18.37
N ASP A 50 -4.28 11.59 17.85
CA ASP A 50 -5.49 12.06 17.17
C ASP A 50 -5.50 11.75 15.66
N LEU A 51 -4.39 11.25 15.09
CA LEU A 51 -4.28 11.00 13.65
C LEU A 51 -5.36 10.02 13.14
N PRO A 52 -5.60 8.84 13.76
CA PRO A 52 -6.64 7.93 13.29
C PRO A 52 -8.04 8.55 13.27
N GLN A 53 -8.39 9.35 14.28
CA GLN A 53 -9.69 10.02 14.41
C GLN A 53 -9.85 11.09 13.33
N ALA A 54 -8.79 11.84 13.04
CA ALA A 54 -8.80 12.81 11.95
C ALA A 54 -8.92 12.16 10.57
N LEU A 55 -8.27 11.02 10.35
CA LEU A 55 -8.42 10.23 9.11
C LEU A 55 -9.82 9.63 8.97
N GLU A 56 -10.41 9.14 10.06
CA GLU A 56 -11.80 8.65 10.10
C GLU A 56 -12.78 9.77 9.69
N ALA A 57 -12.64 10.96 10.28
CA ALA A 57 -13.47 12.11 9.96
C ALA A 57 -13.31 12.54 8.49
N LEU A 58 -12.08 12.68 8.01
CA LEU A 58 -11.80 13.07 6.63
C LEU A 58 -12.38 12.05 5.63
N ALA A 59 -12.17 10.76 5.86
CA ALA A 59 -12.67 9.71 4.99
C ALA A 59 -14.22 9.66 4.99
N GLY A 60 -14.84 9.86 6.15
CA GLY A 60 -16.30 9.96 6.30
C GLY A 60 -16.91 11.17 5.57
N GLU A 61 -16.37 12.37 5.79
CA GLU A 61 -16.85 13.62 5.19
C GLU A 61 -16.66 13.63 3.66
N SER A 62 -15.51 13.14 3.19
CA SER A 62 -15.21 13.03 1.76
C SER A 62 -15.98 11.90 1.07
N ARG A 63 -16.51 10.92 1.82
CA ARG A 63 -17.11 9.68 1.29
C ARG A 63 -16.11 8.87 0.43
N MET A 64 -14.83 8.97 0.75
CA MET A 64 -13.76 8.17 0.16
C MET A 64 -13.19 7.20 1.18
N ARG A 65 -12.55 6.14 0.69
CA ARG A 65 -11.66 5.34 1.52
C ARG A 65 -10.29 6.01 1.59
N VAL A 66 -9.74 6.14 2.79
CA VAL A 66 -8.36 6.60 2.98
C VAL A 66 -7.57 5.46 3.59
N VAL A 67 -6.47 5.08 2.95
CA VAL A 67 -5.58 4.01 3.42
C VAL A 67 -4.25 4.65 3.78
N ALA A 68 -3.87 4.63 5.05
CA ALA A 68 -2.78 5.47 5.55
C ALA A 68 -1.78 4.71 6.43
N GLY A 69 -0.49 4.89 6.16
CA GLY A 69 0.60 4.36 6.97
C GLY A 69 0.99 5.32 8.10
N TYR A 70 1.02 4.86 9.34
CA TYR A 70 1.35 5.67 10.52
C TYR A 70 1.90 4.83 11.67
N LEU A 71 2.57 5.46 12.63
CA LEU A 71 2.99 4.80 13.86
C LEU A 71 1.83 4.80 14.87
N ALA A 72 1.32 3.62 15.20
CA ALA A 72 0.24 3.44 16.18
C ALA A 72 0.74 3.41 17.62
N GLN A 73 -0.16 3.62 18.58
CA GLN A 73 0.10 3.37 20.01
C GLN A 73 0.45 1.88 20.22
N GLY A 74 1.52 1.59 20.97
CA GLY A 74 2.02 0.23 21.17
C GLY A 74 3.14 -0.18 20.19
N PRO A 75 4.15 0.68 20.03
CA PRO A 75 4.82 1.05 18.76
C PRO A 75 4.65 0.06 17.59
N ARG A 76 3.58 0.21 16.80
CA ARG A 76 3.37 -0.58 15.57
C ARG A 76 3.36 0.30 14.34
N ASN A 77 4.07 -0.10 13.30
CA ASN A 77 3.97 0.54 12.00
C ASN A 77 2.74 0.00 11.28
N ARG A 78 1.71 0.83 11.15
CA ARG A 78 0.34 0.42 10.81
C ARG A 78 -0.12 1.04 9.50
N LEU A 79 -0.72 0.23 8.64
CA LEU A 79 -1.51 0.66 7.48
C LEU A 79 -2.99 0.50 7.81
N GLY A 80 -3.67 1.61 8.13
CA GLY A 80 -5.09 1.63 8.47
C GLY A 80 -5.98 1.99 7.29
N VAL A 81 -7.15 1.36 7.19
CA VAL A 81 -8.20 1.71 6.23
C VAL A 81 -9.32 2.47 6.93
N PHE A 82 -9.69 3.63 6.40
CA PHE A 82 -10.69 4.53 6.96
C PHE A 82 -11.80 4.85 5.93
N PRO A 83 -13.05 5.09 6.34
CA PRO A 83 -13.57 4.93 7.71
C PRO A 83 -13.79 3.45 8.09
N GLN A 84 -13.69 3.10 9.38
CA GLN A 84 -14.07 1.78 9.93
C GLN A 84 -13.56 0.55 9.13
N GLY A 85 -12.36 0.63 8.58
CA GLY A 85 -11.74 -0.47 7.85
C GLY A 85 -10.79 -1.29 8.73
N PRO A 86 -10.23 -2.38 8.17
CA PRO A 86 -9.20 -3.13 8.86
C PRO A 86 -7.90 -2.32 8.95
N PHE A 87 -7.00 -2.76 9.82
CA PHE A 87 -5.63 -2.28 9.87
C PHE A 87 -4.66 -3.45 9.70
N TYR A 88 -3.50 -3.15 9.12
CA TYR A 88 -2.37 -4.07 9.00
C TYR A 88 -1.20 -3.51 9.78
N ASP A 89 -0.66 -4.28 10.72
CA ASP A 89 0.62 -3.96 11.36
C ASP A 89 1.74 -4.66 10.57
N LYS A 90 2.82 -3.93 10.27
CA LYS A 90 3.95 -4.40 9.47
C LYS A 90 4.50 -5.71 10.04
N VAL A 91 4.44 -6.78 9.25
CA VAL A 91 4.89 -8.11 9.67
C VAL A 91 6.41 -8.19 9.71
N HIS A 92 7.10 -7.50 8.79
CA HIS A 92 8.57 -7.48 8.73
C HIS A 92 9.13 -6.10 9.07
N PRO A 93 9.45 -5.82 10.35
CA PRO A 93 10.22 -4.62 10.72
C PRO A 93 11.58 -4.59 10.02
N PHE A 94 11.95 -3.46 9.45
CA PHE A 94 13.28 -3.24 8.88
C PHE A 94 14.30 -2.93 9.99
N LEU A 95 15.07 -3.92 10.42
CA LEU A 95 16.04 -3.76 11.51
C LEU A 95 17.37 -3.22 10.97
N ALA A 96 17.43 -1.91 10.73
CA ALA A 96 18.66 -1.17 10.46
C ALA A 96 18.97 -0.19 11.60
N LEU A 97 20.25 0.16 11.78
CA LEU A 97 20.67 1.14 12.77
C LEU A 97 20.31 2.56 12.30
N GLY A 98 19.69 3.38 13.16
CA GLY A 98 19.42 4.80 12.91
C GLY A 98 17.94 5.14 12.63
N GLU A 99 17.67 6.37 12.16
CA GLU A 99 16.30 6.89 11.97
C GLU A 99 15.50 6.15 10.88
N GLU A 100 16.18 5.40 10.02
CA GLU A 100 15.61 4.63 8.91
C GLU A 100 15.12 3.24 9.33
N GLY A 101 15.56 2.74 10.49
CA GLY A 101 15.19 1.43 11.01
C GLY A 101 13.86 1.44 11.78
N ASP A 102 13.19 0.30 11.81
CA ASP A 102 12.01 -0.01 12.61
C ASP A 102 12.39 -0.41 14.07
N GLU A 103 13.49 0.12 14.63
CA GLU A 103 13.92 -0.21 16.00
C GLU A 103 12.82 0.10 17.03
N GLY A 104 12.51 -0.86 17.90
CA GLY A 104 11.43 -0.70 18.89
C GLY A 104 10.02 -0.81 18.33
N VAL A 105 9.83 -1.06 17.03
CA VAL A 105 8.51 -1.39 16.45
C VAL A 105 8.23 -2.88 16.64
N GLU A 106 7.03 -3.21 17.10
CA GLU A 106 6.58 -4.59 17.23
C GLU A 106 6.04 -5.14 15.90
N PRO A 107 6.37 -6.38 15.51
CA PRO A 107 5.86 -6.99 14.30
C PRO A 107 4.35 -7.26 14.39
N GLY A 108 3.67 -7.19 13.25
CA GLY A 108 2.32 -7.67 13.06
C GLY A 108 2.21 -9.19 13.02
N GLU A 109 0.97 -9.68 13.02
CA GLU A 109 0.68 -11.12 13.18
C GLU A 109 0.49 -11.88 11.85
N GLY A 110 0.29 -11.18 10.74
CA GLY A 110 0.12 -11.83 9.44
C GLY A 110 -0.70 -11.03 8.43
N PRO A 111 -1.16 -11.69 7.35
CA PRO A 111 -1.87 -11.02 6.27
C PRO A 111 -3.25 -10.50 6.69
N VAL A 112 -3.58 -9.28 6.27
CA VAL A 112 -4.88 -8.63 6.45
C VAL A 112 -5.51 -8.33 5.09
N VAL A 113 -6.70 -8.88 4.87
CA VAL A 113 -7.48 -8.67 3.64
C VAL A 113 -8.58 -7.64 3.89
N TRP A 114 -8.60 -6.60 3.07
CA TRP A 114 -9.68 -5.64 3.02
C TRP A 114 -10.64 -6.01 1.88
N GLU A 115 -11.90 -6.28 2.22
CA GLU A 115 -12.97 -6.48 1.24
C GLU A 115 -13.64 -5.14 0.92
N PHE A 116 -13.62 -4.76 -0.35
CA PHE A 116 -14.18 -3.49 -0.81
C PHE A 116 -14.79 -3.63 -2.21
N GLN A 117 -16.06 -3.22 -2.34
CA GLN A 117 -16.79 -3.28 -3.61
C GLN A 117 -16.77 -4.68 -4.26
N GLY A 118 -16.86 -5.74 -3.44
CA GLY A 118 -16.82 -7.14 -3.88
C GLY A 118 -15.44 -7.63 -4.34
N ARG A 119 -14.38 -6.86 -4.09
CA ARG A 119 -12.99 -7.19 -4.44
C ARG A 119 -12.14 -7.32 -3.19
N ARG A 120 -11.05 -8.08 -3.29
CA ARG A 120 -10.14 -8.36 -2.16
C ARG A 120 -8.79 -7.68 -2.33
N PHE A 121 -8.42 -6.87 -1.33
CA PHE A 121 -7.18 -6.11 -1.28
C PHE A 121 -6.27 -6.63 -0.15
N GLY A 122 -5.00 -6.89 -0.43
CA GLY A 122 -3.99 -7.22 0.58
C GLY A 122 -3.25 -5.96 1.02
N LEU A 123 -3.01 -5.80 2.32
CA LEU A 123 -2.32 -4.64 2.89
C LEU A 123 -0.86 -4.99 3.21
N ALA A 124 0.09 -4.14 2.84
CA ALA A 124 1.51 -4.36 3.16
C ALA A 124 2.26 -3.04 3.33
N LEU A 125 3.44 -3.09 3.94
CA LEU A 125 4.28 -1.92 4.17
C LEU A 125 5.72 -2.18 3.74
N CYS A 126 6.18 -1.39 2.76
CA CYS A 126 7.58 -1.19 2.41
C CYS A 126 8.41 -2.48 2.36
N TYR A 127 9.21 -2.73 3.39
CA TYR A 127 10.11 -3.89 3.53
C TYR A 127 9.42 -5.25 3.39
N ASP A 128 8.10 -5.32 3.59
CA ASP A 128 7.31 -6.51 3.25
C ASP A 128 7.53 -6.96 1.80
N LEU A 129 7.82 -6.04 0.87
CA LEU A 129 8.11 -6.35 -0.53
C LEU A 129 9.29 -7.31 -0.71
N ASP A 130 10.24 -7.37 0.21
CA ASP A 130 11.35 -8.32 0.15
C ASP A 130 10.91 -9.77 0.38
N PHE A 131 9.73 -9.99 0.97
CA PHE A 131 9.24 -11.30 1.41
C PHE A 131 8.13 -11.84 0.48
N PRO A 132 8.45 -12.65 -0.54
CA PRO A 132 7.45 -13.20 -1.47
C PRO A 132 6.36 -14.02 -0.77
N GLU A 133 6.65 -14.61 0.39
CA GLU A 133 5.76 -15.47 1.17
C GLU A 133 4.49 -14.75 1.60
N LEU A 134 4.59 -13.47 2.01
CA LEU A 134 3.45 -12.68 2.42
C LEU A 134 2.50 -12.42 1.24
N PHE A 135 3.03 -12.00 0.10
CA PHE A 135 2.26 -11.73 -1.10
C PHE A 135 1.68 -13.00 -1.72
N ARG A 136 2.43 -14.11 -1.64
CA ARG A 136 1.92 -15.44 -2.01
C ARG A 136 0.75 -15.85 -1.13
N SER A 137 0.84 -15.63 0.18
CA SER A 137 -0.24 -15.93 1.13
C SER A 137 -1.50 -15.15 0.78
N TYR A 138 -1.37 -13.84 0.52
CA TYR A 138 -2.49 -13.03 0.03
C TYR A 138 -3.11 -13.55 -1.27
N ALA A 139 -2.28 -13.93 -2.25
CA ALA A 139 -2.77 -14.47 -3.52
C ALA A 139 -3.59 -15.75 -3.33
N LEU A 140 -3.16 -16.63 -2.41
CA LEU A 140 -3.88 -17.85 -2.06
C LEU A 140 -5.17 -17.58 -1.26
N MET A 141 -5.25 -16.44 -0.58
CA MET A 141 -6.49 -15.92 0.02
C MET A 141 -7.40 -15.24 -1.01
N GLY A 142 -7.06 -15.25 -2.30
CA GLY A 142 -7.88 -14.69 -3.38
C GLY A 142 -7.76 -13.18 -3.53
N VAL A 143 -6.72 -12.55 -2.97
CA VAL A 143 -6.44 -11.12 -3.19
C VAL A 143 -6.23 -10.83 -4.67
N GLU A 144 -6.76 -9.70 -5.12
CA GLU A 144 -6.73 -9.23 -6.51
C GLU A 144 -5.84 -8.01 -6.70
N ALA A 145 -5.57 -7.25 -5.63
CA ALA A 145 -4.68 -6.11 -5.62
C ALA A 145 -3.96 -5.95 -4.26
N PHE A 146 -2.69 -5.57 -4.28
CA PHE A 146 -1.92 -5.22 -3.09
C PHE A 146 -1.87 -3.69 -2.93
N LEU A 147 -2.11 -3.21 -1.72
CA LEU A 147 -1.94 -1.80 -1.32
C LEU A 147 -0.68 -1.71 -0.45
N VAL A 148 0.34 -1.05 -0.95
CA VAL A 148 1.66 -0.94 -0.30
C VAL A 148 1.96 0.51 0.01
N GLY A 149 1.96 0.88 1.29
CA GLY A 149 2.57 2.13 1.75
C GLY A 149 4.08 1.96 1.85
N SER A 150 4.87 2.93 1.43
CA SER A 150 6.33 2.80 1.43
C SER A 150 7.07 4.11 1.74
N ALA A 151 8.29 3.96 2.25
CA ALA A 151 9.28 5.01 2.44
C ALA A 151 10.67 4.54 1.93
N TRP A 152 10.71 4.01 0.71
CA TRP A 152 11.87 3.35 0.12
C TRP A 152 12.92 4.36 -0.41
N PRO A 153 14.21 4.23 -0.03
CA PRO A 153 15.25 5.15 -0.48
C PRO A 153 15.46 5.15 -2.00
N GLY A 154 15.65 6.33 -2.60
CA GLY A 154 15.83 6.50 -4.04
C GLY A 154 17.06 5.80 -4.62
N GLU A 155 18.11 5.60 -3.82
CA GLU A 155 19.29 4.82 -4.22
C GLU A 155 18.96 3.36 -4.56
N TYR A 156 17.85 2.83 -4.03
CA TYR A 156 17.34 1.49 -4.29
C TYR A 156 16.04 1.49 -5.12
N GLY A 157 15.73 2.58 -5.83
CA GLY A 157 14.49 2.71 -6.61
C GLY A 157 14.33 1.66 -7.72
N GLU A 158 15.43 1.21 -8.33
CA GLU A 158 15.37 0.10 -9.30
C GLU A 158 14.99 -1.23 -8.64
N LEU A 159 15.55 -1.52 -7.46
CA LEU A 159 15.21 -2.71 -6.68
C LEU A 159 13.72 -2.69 -6.31
N LEU A 160 13.21 -1.54 -5.85
CA LEU A 160 11.79 -1.35 -5.55
C LEU A 160 10.91 -1.74 -6.74
N LEU A 161 11.23 -1.24 -7.92
CA LEU A 161 10.47 -1.53 -9.13
C LEU A 161 10.55 -3.02 -9.51
N VAL A 162 11.72 -3.65 -9.38
CA VAL A 162 11.89 -5.09 -9.62
C VAL A 162 11.04 -5.92 -8.68
N LEU A 163 11.10 -5.65 -7.37
CA LEU A 163 10.34 -6.38 -6.35
C LEU A 163 8.84 -6.20 -6.59
N ALA A 164 8.37 -4.98 -6.76
CA ALA A 164 6.96 -4.72 -6.98
C ALA A 164 6.41 -5.39 -8.25
N ARG A 165 7.18 -5.37 -9.35
CA ARG A 165 6.80 -6.09 -10.58
C ARG A 165 6.78 -7.60 -10.39
N ALA A 166 7.75 -8.14 -9.64
CA ALA A 166 7.76 -9.56 -9.30
C ALA A 166 6.53 -9.95 -8.47
N ARG A 167 6.22 -9.20 -7.40
CA ARG A 167 5.06 -9.46 -6.54
C ARG A 167 3.75 -9.42 -7.31
N ALA A 168 3.57 -8.46 -8.22
CA ALA A 168 2.38 -8.39 -9.06
C ALA A 168 2.28 -9.60 -10.01
N ALA A 169 3.35 -9.88 -10.77
CA ALA A 169 3.36 -10.91 -11.80
C ALA A 169 3.24 -12.34 -11.25
N GLU A 170 4.02 -12.66 -10.21
CA GLU A 170 4.06 -14.01 -9.65
C GLU A 170 2.78 -14.38 -8.90
N ASN A 171 2.01 -13.39 -8.46
CA ASN A 171 0.75 -13.56 -7.75
C ASN A 171 -0.48 -13.28 -8.62
N GLN A 172 -0.27 -12.85 -9.87
CA GLN A 172 -1.32 -12.40 -10.78
C GLN A 172 -2.29 -11.47 -10.06
N ALA A 173 -1.79 -10.38 -9.51
CA ALA A 173 -2.57 -9.37 -8.80
C ALA A 173 -2.01 -7.99 -9.15
N TYR A 174 -2.86 -6.96 -9.09
CA TYR A 174 -2.36 -5.59 -9.18
C TYR A 174 -1.48 -5.27 -7.97
N LEU A 175 -0.53 -4.35 -8.12
CA LEU A 175 0.22 -3.80 -6.99
C LEU A 175 0.23 -2.28 -7.08
N LEU A 176 -0.23 -1.64 -6.01
CA LEU A 176 -0.33 -0.19 -5.88
C LEU A 176 0.64 0.23 -4.78
N LEU A 177 1.59 1.10 -5.12
CA LEU A 177 2.64 1.52 -4.20
C LEU A 177 2.67 3.02 -4.05
N ALA A 178 2.26 3.52 -2.88
CA ALA A 178 2.42 4.91 -2.50
C ALA A 178 3.73 5.06 -1.72
N ASN A 179 4.74 5.67 -2.35
CA ASN A 179 6.02 5.93 -1.70
C ASN A 179 6.09 7.37 -1.18
N ARG A 180 6.83 7.60 -0.10
CA ARG A 180 7.12 8.94 0.41
C ARG A 180 7.95 9.75 -0.57
N ALA A 181 7.50 10.95 -0.92
CA ALA A 181 8.18 11.80 -1.90
C ALA A 181 9.55 12.31 -1.43
N ASP A 182 9.76 12.41 -0.12
CA ASP A 182 11.01 12.86 0.47
C ASP A 182 12.09 11.75 0.57
N THR A 183 11.80 10.54 0.08
CA THR A 183 12.76 9.41 0.09
C THR A 183 13.44 9.17 -1.25
N GLY A 184 12.98 9.80 -2.33
CA GLY A 184 13.60 9.75 -3.65
C GLY A 184 13.18 8.58 -4.55
N SER A 185 12.42 7.60 -4.04
CA SER A 185 11.74 6.60 -4.90
C SER A 185 10.33 7.06 -5.29
N PRO A 186 9.83 6.68 -6.48
CA PRO A 186 8.53 7.12 -6.96
C PRO A 186 7.37 6.26 -6.41
N SER A 187 6.14 6.78 -6.51
CA SER A 187 4.91 5.99 -6.38
C SER A 187 4.50 5.43 -7.73
N PHE A 188 3.91 4.24 -7.78
CA PHE A 188 3.50 3.62 -9.05
C PHE A 188 2.48 2.50 -8.87
N ALA A 189 1.90 2.07 -10.00
CA ALA A 189 1.01 0.92 -10.05
C ALA A 189 1.47 -0.11 -11.10
N VAL A 190 1.33 -1.39 -10.79
CA VAL A 190 1.73 -2.51 -11.65
C VAL A 190 0.54 -3.43 -11.91
N ALA A 191 0.39 -3.87 -13.16
CA ALA A 191 -0.61 -4.82 -13.61
C ALA A 191 -0.27 -6.28 -13.22
N PRO A 192 -1.26 -7.18 -13.21
CA PRO A 192 -1.09 -8.61 -12.92
C PRO A 192 -0.08 -9.37 -13.79
N ASP A 193 0.27 -8.85 -14.95
CA ASP A 193 1.28 -9.41 -15.87
C ASP A 193 2.67 -8.77 -15.68
N GLY A 194 2.82 -7.89 -14.68
CA GLY A 194 4.06 -7.18 -14.38
C GLY A 194 4.29 -5.92 -15.22
N HIS A 195 3.31 -5.45 -16.01
CA HIS A 195 3.43 -4.18 -16.72
C HIS A 195 3.27 -2.99 -15.78
N LEU A 196 4.12 -1.97 -15.92
CA LEU A 196 3.94 -0.71 -15.20
C LEU A 196 2.77 0.06 -15.83
N LEU A 197 1.80 0.46 -15.00
CA LEU A 197 0.62 1.21 -15.45
C LEU A 197 0.84 2.72 -15.44
N GLY A 198 1.73 3.18 -14.57
CA GLY A 198 2.04 4.59 -14.39
C GLY A 198 2.92 4.80 -13.16
N LEU A 199 3.59 5.94 -13.11
CA LEU A 199 4.56 6.30 -12.09
C LEU A 199 4.49 7.80 -11.82
N LYS A 200 4.78 8.19 -10.58
CA LYS A 200 4.83 9.58 -10.13
C LYS A 200 6.03 9.80 -9.20
N ASP A 201 6.88 10.73 -9.57
CA ASP A 201 8.13 11.15 -8.92
C ASP A 201 8.06 12.58 -8.34
N GLU A 202 7.16 13.41 -8.85
CA GLU A 202 6.79 14.69 -8.24
C GLU A 202 5.61 14.55 -7.27
N GLU A 203 5.53 15.38 -6.22
CA GLU A 203 4.42 15.34 -5.28
C GLU A 203 3.04 15.48 -5.95
N GLY A 204 2.03 14.84 -5.36
CA GLY A 204 0.62 14.93 -5.77
C GLY A 204 -0.02 13.57 -5.99
N LEU A 205 -1.06 13.53 -6.83
CA LEU A 205 -1.85 12.32 -7.08
C LEU A 205 -1.41 11.55 -8.33
N LEU A 206 -1.39 10.22 -8.21
CA LEU A 206 -1.38 9.30 -9.34
C LEU A 206 -2.71 8.52 -9.34
N LEU A 207 -3.45 8.59 -10.43
CA LEU A 207 -4.71 7.85 -10.62
C LEU A 207 -4.51 6.70 -11.60
N PHE A 208 -5.25 5.62 -11.38
CA PHE A 208 -5.20 4.45 -12.25
C PHE A 208 -6.49 3.64 -12.12
N ASP A 209 -6.81 2.91 -13.19
CA ASP A 209 -8.00 2.08 -13.30
C ASP A 209 -7.63 0.59 -13.22
N LEU A 210 -8.19 -0.09 -12.24
CA LEU A 210 -8.10 -1.55 -12.11
C LEU A 210 -9.13 -2.20 -13.04
N ASP A 211 -8.65 -2.93 -14.03
CA ASP A 211 -9.43 -3.74 -14.95
C ASP A 211 -9.50 -5.19 -14.45
N PHE A 212 -10.53 -5.48 -13.66
CA PHE A 212 -10.74 -6.83 -13.14
C PHE A 212 -11.14 -7.84 -14.23
N ALA A 213 -11.67 -7.40 -15.37
CA ALA A 213 -11.93 -8.30 -16.49
C ALA A 213 -10.60 -8.77 -17.11
N PHE A 214 -9.63 -7.86 -17.27
CA PHE A 214 -8.26 -8.24 -17.63
C PHE A 214 -7.65 -9.23 -16.63
N LEU A 215 -7.77 -8.95 -15.32
CA LEU A 215 -7.24 -9.85 -14.29
C LEU A 215 -7.82 -11.27 -14.40
N GLU A 216 -9.14 -11.39 -14.50
CA GLU A 216 -9.85 -12.67 -14.61
C GLU A 216 -9.46 -13.42 -15.90
N ALA A 217 -9.38 -12.71 -17.03
CA ALA A 217 -8.92 -13.28 -18.30
C ALA A 217 -7.46 -13.76 -18.23
N TYR A 218 -6.58 -12.98 -17.61
CA TYR A 218 -5.17 -13.33 -17.46
C TYR A 218 -4.96 -14.56 -16.57
N ARG A 219 -5.65 -14.61 -15.42
CA ARG A 219 -5.66 -15.78 -14.52
C ARG A 219 -6.21 -17.03 -15.19
N THR A 220 -7.16 -16.88 -16.13
CA THR A 220 -7.69 -18.01 -16.91
C THR A 220 -6.70 -18.49 -17.96
N ARG A 221 -6.06 -17.57 -18.69
CA ARG A 221 -5.11 -17.86 -19.76
C ARG A 221 -3.78 -18.42 -19.23
N TYR A 222 -3.31 -17.94 -18.09
CA TYR A 222 -2.03 -18.32 -17.49
C TYR A 222 -2.18 -18.65 -16.00
N PRO A 223 -2.81 -19.79 -15.63
CA PRO A 223 -3.28 -20.05 -14.26
C PRO A 223 -2.17 -20.55 -13.31
N ILE A 224 -1.09 -19.76 -13.13
CA ILE A 224 0.10 -20.20 -12.36
C ILE A 224 -0.21 -20.60 -10.92
N LEU A 225 -1.19 -19.94 -10.29
CA LEU A 225 -1.60 -20.28 -8.91
C LEU A 225 -2.18 -21.69 -8.81
N ARG A 226 -2.88 -22.16 -9.85
CA ARG A 226 -3.45 -23.52 -9.91
C ARG A 226 -2.39 -24.57 -10.27
N HIS A 227 -1.31 -24.17 -10.93
CA HIS A 227 -0.20 -25.06 -11.32
C HIS A 227 0.82 -25.28 -10.20
N ARG A 228 0.66 -24.63 -9.04
CA ARG A 228 1.48 -24.87 -7.86
C ARG A 228 1.47 -26.35 -7.48
N ARG A 229 2.57 -26.82 -6.88
CA ARG A 229 2.74 -28.18 -6.34
C ARG A 229 3.02 -28.09 -4.83
N PRO A 230 2.02 -27.80 -3.98
CA PRO A 230 2.24 -27.56 -2.55
C PRO A 230 2.89 -28.74 -1.81
N GLU A 231 2.78 -29.95 -2.32
CA GLU A 231 3.42 -31.14 -1.78
C GLU A 231 4.95 -31.20 -2.03
N ALA A 232 5.47 -30.39 -2.95
CA ALA A 232 6.89 -30.37 -3.30
C ALA A 232 7.74 -29.44 -2.43
N TYR A 233 7.12 -28.58 -1.61
CA TYR A 233 7.81 -27.60 -0.78
C TYR A 233 7.04 -27.30 0.50
N ARG A 234 7.76 -26.84 1.53
CA ARG A 234 7.16 -26.20 2.71
C ARG A 234 7.52 -24.73 2.64
N LEU A 235 6.49 -23.90 2.57
CA LEU A 235 6.55 -22.44 2.65
C LEU A 235 5.96 -22.04 3.99
#